data_AF-A0A8J5QMA0-F1
#
_entry.id   AF-A0A8J5QMA0-F1
#
_cell.length_a   1.000
_cell.length_b   1.000
_cell.length_c   1.000
_cell.angle_alpha   90.00
_cell.angle_beta   90.00
_cell.angle_gamma   90.00
#
_symmetry.space_group_name_H-M   'P 1'
#
loop_
_entity.id
_entity.type
_entity.pdbx_description
1 polymer ?
#
loop_
_entity_poly.entity_id
_entity_poly.type
_entity_poly.pdbx_seq_one_letter_code
_entity_poly.pdbx_strand_id
1 'polypeptide(L)'
;MYAPTLLCKKIHSFLLQRIFEELDPKLFNDISVPKESCFIEDGVHPAHYKCRIPQQYYRPTILCENQAWLFYNLFHVVEHLPLSDSNYQLIVYLLEHRMLYLKKESISDITREDILDAFTYVIQNADPETLIFGELKAGFIVFLNGDRLLEHFVDQILYFIEKVKMTKHGLDNALSMASAFNVFMYPKFHERIKKLPFEEFNLLEDFTLYYIYKFLLDKDHKYPLIDDITLQYATQTQKAISEETALELSLAIIDLVTLVPIESEPTMDWLSICLQEYEKRLGTFESRWSQTSSKTS
;
A
#
# COMPACT_ATOMS: atom_id res chain seq x y z
N MET A 1 -16.33 -0.89 -33.18
CA MET A 1 -15.02 -0.66 -32.53
C MET A 1 -15.30 0.23 -31.34
N TYR A 2 -15.01 -0.25 -30.12
CA TYR A 2 -15.39 0.40 -28.88
C TYR A 2 -14.75 1.80 -28.83
N ALA A 3 -15.58 2.83 -28.68
CA ALA A 3 -15.08 4.17 -28.36
C ALA A 3 -14.14 4.06 -27.16
N PRO A 4 -13.05 4.84 -27.09
CA PRO A 4 -12.25 4.92 -25.87
C PRO A 4 -13.22 5.19 -24.73
N THR A 5 -13.28 4.28 -23.75
CA THR A 5 -14.14 4.47 -22.60
C THR A 5 -13.79 5.82 -21.99
N LEU A 6 -14.79 6.54 -21.46
CA LEU A 6 -14.58 7.81 -20.76
C LEU A 6 -13.41 7.70 -19.75
N LEU A 7 -13.26 6.52 -19.16
CA LEU A 7 -12.19 6.14 -18.27
C LEU A 7 -10.79 6.15 -18.92
N CYS A 8 -10.59 5.56 -20.11
CA CYS A 8 -9.30 5.62 -20.82
C CYS A 8 -8.87 7.07 -21.10
N LYS A 9 -9.81 7.95 -21.46
CA LYS A 9 -9.51 9.38 -21.65
C LYS A 9 -9.13 10.08 -20.35
N LYS A 10 -9.80 9.75 -19.24
CA LYS A 10 -9.45 10.27 -17.89
C LYS A 10 -8.06 9.82 -17.45
N ILE A 11 -7.76 8.53 -17.59
CA ILE A 11 -6.44 7.94 -17.29
C ILE A 11 -5.35 8.59 -18.13
N HIS A 12 -5.57 8.70 -19.44
CA HIS A 12 -4.63 9.33 -20.36
C HIS A 12 -4.33 10.78 -19.95
N SER A 13 -5.39 11.55 -19.69
CA SER A 13 -5.27 12.96 -19.30
C SER A 13 -4.56 13.12 -17.94
N PHE A 14 -4.88 12.24 -16.99
CA PHE A 14 -4.27 12.23 -15.66
C PHE A 14 -2.77 11.89 -15.73
N LEU A 15 -2.39 10.84 -16.46
CA LEU A 15 -0.99 10.46 -16.67
C LEU A 15 -0.20 11.54 -17.41
N LEU A 16 -0.81 12.19 -18.40
CA LEU A 16 -0.19 13.34 -19.07
C LEU A 16 0.08 14.46 -18.08
N GLN A 17 -0.92 14.92 -17.34
CA GLN A 17 -0.75 15.97 -16.35
C GLN A 17 0.34 15.60 -15.32
N ARG A 18 0.28 14.40 -14.76
CA ARG A 18 1.21 13.97 -13.71
C ARG A 18 2.66 13.85 -14.19
N ILE A 19 2.90 13.15 -15.30
CA ILE A 19 4.26 12.84 -15.78
C ILE A 19 4.91 14.04 -16.47
N PHE A 20 4.11 14.86 -17.14
CA PHE A 20 4.62 15.90 -18.02
C PHE A 20 4.38 17.31 -17.49
N GLU A 21 3.29 17.58 -16.77
CA GLU A 21 3.04 18.92 -16.18
C GLU A 21 3.58 19.02 -14.75
N GLU A 22 3.37 18.00 -13.90
CA GLU A 22 3.70 18.07 -12.47
C GLU A 22 5.13 17.60 -12.14
N LEU A 23 5.63 16.59 -12.84
CA LEU A 23 7.00 16.06 -12.65
C LEU A 23 8.10 16.99 -13.18
N ASP A 24 7.85 17.72 -14.28
CA ASP A 24 8.72 18.83 -14.71
C ASP A 24 7.95 19.89 -15.56
N PRO A 25 7.42 20.95 -14.91
CA PRO A 25 6.68 22.01 -15.60
C PRO A 25 7.47 22.72 -16.70
N LYS A 26 8.82 22.67 -16.68
CA LYS A 26 9.69 23.40 -17.60
C LYS A 26 9.64 22.85 -19.03
N LEU A 27 9.25 21.58 -19.21
CA LEU A 27 9.08 20.99 -20.53
C LEU A 27 7.90 21.59 -21.32
N PHE A 28 6.92 22.20 -20.64
CA PHE A 28 5.71 22.75 -21.28
C PHE A 28 5.58 24.26 -21.14
N ASN A 29 6.23 24.88 -20.16
CA ASN A 29 6.21 26.34 -20.03
C ASN A 29 6.95 27.05 -21.18
N ASP A 30 7.95 26.40 -21.79
CA ASP A 30 8.66 26.93 -22.98
C ASP A 30 7.98 26.55 -24.31
N ILE A 31 6.92 25.74 -24.26
CA ILE A 31 6.25 25.21 -25.44
C ILE A 31 4.77 25.54 -25.32
N SER A 32 4.33 26.61 -25.97
CA SER A 32 2.93 27.00 -26.10
C SER A 32 2.15 26.01 -27.00
N VAL A 33 2.07 24.74 -26.58
CA VAL A 33 1.26 23.70 -27.20
C VAL A 33 -0.13 23.79 -26.58
N PRO A 34 -1.18 24.12 -27.37
CA PRO A 34 -2.55 24.08 -26.88
C PRO A 34 -2.88 22.68 -26.35
N LYS A 35 -3.44 22.58 -25.13
CA LYS A 35 -3.83 21.32 -24.48
C LYS A 35 -4.69 20.40 -25.38
N GLU A 36 -5.37 21.01 -26.34
CA GLU A 36 -6.26 20.44 -27.36
C GLU A 36 -5.52 19.93 -28.61
N SER A 37 -4.19 19.91 -28.65
CA SER A 37 -3.43 19.41 -29.82
C SER A 37 -2.79 18.03 -29.58
N CYS A 38 -2.96 17.47 -28.38
CA CYS A 38 -2.61 16.10 -28.05
C CYS A 38 -3.80 15.16 -28.29
N PHE A 39 -4.15 14.91 -29.56
CA PHE A 39 -5.17 13.93 -29.93
C PHE A 39 -4.63 12.92 -30.95
N ILE A 40 -5.14 11.68 -30.88
CA ILE A 40 -4.80 10.57 -31.76
C ILE A 40 -5.87 10.44 -32.84
N GLU A 41 -5.44 10.47 -34.09
CA GLU A 41 -6.07 9.69 -35.16
C GLU A 41 -5.02 8.70 -35.66
N ASP A 42 -5.23 7.41 -35.40
CA ASP A 42 -4.55 6.37 -36.17
C ASP A 42 -5.55 5.26 -36.50
N GLY A 43 -5.81 5.10 -37.80
CA GLY A 43 -6.94 4.33 -38.34
C GLY A 43 -6.68 2.83 -38.45
N VAL A 44 -5.65 2.28 -37.77
CA VAL A 44 -5.16 0.93 -38.08
C VAL A 44 -5.10 -0.02 -36.88
N HIS A 45 -4.96 0.47 -35.65
CA HIS A 45 -4.89 -0.40 -34.47
C HIS A 45 -5.73 0.14 -33.29
N PRO A 46 -6.60 -0.69 -32.67
CA PRO A 46 -7.32 -0.28 -31.48
C PRO A 46 -6.32 -0.22 -30.30
N ALA A 47 -6.02 1.02 -29.92
CA ALA A 47 -5.32 1.43 -28.70
C ALA A 47 -3.84 1.01 -28.56
N HIS A 48 -2.97 1.83 -29.15
CA HIS A 48 -1.63 2.08 -28.60
C HIS A 48 -1.39 3.59 -28.66
N TYR A 49 -1.37 4.23 -27.50
CA TYR A 49 -1.22 5.68 -27.43
C TYR A 49 0.24 6.04 -27.74
N LYS A 50 0.46 6.95 -28.70
CA LYS A 50 1.78 7.55 -28.99
C LYS A 50 1.68 9.08 -28.88
N CYS A 51 2.04 9.64 -27.73
CA CYS A 51 2.37 11.06 -27.52
C CYS A 51 3.45 11.50 -28.54
N ARG A 52 3.02 12.15 -29.62
CA ARG A 52 3.92 12.87 -30.53
C ARG A 52 4.00 14.32 -30.10
N ILE A 53 5.09 14.69 -29.44
CA ILE A 53 5.48 16.09 -29.34
C ILE A 53 5.77 16.58 -30.76
N PRO A 54 5.10 17.63 -31.28
CA PRO A 54 5.31 18.09 -32.64
C PRO A 54 6.79 18.40 -32.88
N GLN A 55 7.34 17.96 -34.02
CA GLN A 55 8.79 18.05 -34.30
C GLN A 55 9.36 19.46 -34.17
N GLN A 56 8.56 20.51 -34.43
CA GLN A 56 8.97 21.90 -34.27
C GLN A 56 9.28 22.31 -32.81
N TYR A 57 8.85 21.51 -31.84
CA TYR A 57 9.08 21.72 -30.42
C TYR A 57 10.05 20.68 -29.83
N TYR A 58 10.58 19.79 -30.66
CA TYR A 58 11.37 18.63 -30.27
C TYR A 58 12.86 19.00 -30.18
N ARG A 59 13.34 19.31 -28.97
CA ARG A 59 14.72 18.97 -28.59
C ARG A 59 14.62 17.79 -27.64
N PRO A 60 14.84 16.54 -28.10
CA PRO A 60 14.79 15.39 -27.23
C PRO A 60 15.95 15.52 -26.24
N THR A 61 15.62 15.95 -25.03
CA THR A 61 16.49 15.68 -23.90
C THR A 61 16.28 14.21 -23.55
N ILE A 62 17.33 13.54 -23.06
CA ILE A 62 17.23 12.17 -22.52
C ILE A 62 16.08 12.07 -21.49
N LEU A 63 15.83 13.17 -20.76
CA LEU A 63 14.72 13.30 -19.82
C LEU A 63 13.34 13.16 -20.48
N CYS A 64 13.10 13.84 -21.61
CA CYS A 64 11.84 13.77 -22.35
C CYS A 64 11.56 12.36 -22.91
N GLU A 65 12.60 11.68 -23.40
CA GLU A 65 12.49 10.32 -23.91
C GLU A 65 12.14 9.33 -22.79
N ASN A 66 12.75 9.51 -21.61
CA ASN A 66 12.43 8.73 -20.41
C ASN A 66 11.00 8.96 -19.92
N GLN A 67 10.51 10.21 -19.91
CA GLN A 67 9.11 10.52 -19.53
C GLN A 67 8.10 9.96 -20.53
N ALA A 68 8.39 10.01 -21.84
CA ALA A 68 7.56 9.39 -22.85
C ALA A 68 7.49 7.88 -22.71
N TRP A 69 8.65 7.22 -22.51
CA TRP A 69 8.71 5.78 -22.24
C TRP A 69 7.93 5.40 -20.98
N LEU A 70 8.10 6.18 -19.89
CA LEU A 70 7.36 6.02 -18.65
C LEU A 70 5.86 6.09 -18.87
N PHE A 71 5.38 7.14 -19.55
CA PHE A 71 3.98 7.32 -19.89
C PHE A 71 3.43 6.15 -20.69
N TYR A 72 4.12 5.69 -21.74
CA TYR A 72 3.64 4.58 -22.56
C TYR A 72 3.53 3.27 -21.80
N ASN A 73 4.52 2.97 -20.97
CA ASN A 73 4.50 1.74 -20.20
C ASN A 73 3.41 1.77 -19.14
N LEU A 74 3.26 2.89 -18.43
CA LEU A 74 2.19 3.05 -17.46
C LEU A 74 0.82 2.95 -18.13
N PHE A 75 0.62 3.69 -19.21
CA PHE A 75 -0.64 3.68 -19.94
C PHE A 75 -0.98 2.28 -20.48
N HIS A 76 -0.01 1.58 -21.07
CA HIS A 76 -0.19 0.23 -21.58
C HIS A 76 -0.54 -0.78 -20.47
N VAL A 77 0.12 -0.69 -19.31
CA VAL A 77 -0.21 -1.55 -18.17
C VAL A 77 -1.64 -1.25 -17.69
N VAL A 78 -1.97 0.03 -17.51
CA VAL A 78 -3.27 0.49 -17.02
C VAL A 78 -4.43 0.07 -17.94
N GLU A 79 -4.25 0.13 -19.26
CA GLU A 79 -5.30 -0.25 -20.22
C GLU A 79 -5.75 -1.72 -20.12
N HIS A 80 -4.91 -2.60 -19.57
CA HIS A 80 -5.23 -4.01 -19.39
C HIS A 80 -5.85 -4.33 -18.02
N LEU A 81 -6.10 -3.33 -17.18
CA LEU A 81 -6.60 -3.51 -15.82
C LEU A 81 -8.11 -3.25 -15.75
N PRO A 82 -8.85 -3.97 -14.87
CA PRO A 82 -10.28 -3.76 -14.67
C PRO A 82 -10.53 -2.50 -13.82
N LEU A 83 -10.47 -1.35 -14.48
CA LEU A 83 -10.54 -0.04 -13.82
C LEU A 83 -11.97 0.46 -13.69
N SER A 84 -12.22 1.21 -12.62
CA SER A 84 -13.40 2.04 -12.40
C SER A 84 -13.01 3.51 -12.33
N ASP A 85 -14.01 4.40 -12.41
CA ASP A 85 -13.82 5.83 -12.17
C ASP A 85 -13.28 6.14 -10.76
N SER A 86 -13.36 5.19 -9.84
CA SER A 86 -12.99 5.35 -8.44
C SER A 86 -11.59 4.80 -8.11
N ASN A 87 -11.14 3.73 -8.78
CA ASN A 87 -9.83 3.11 -8.51
C ASN A 87 -8.68 3.54 -9.44
N TYR A 88 -8.97 4.25 -10.55
CA TYR A 88 -7.95 4.48 -11.58
C TYR A 88 -6.78 5.35 -11.11
N GLN A 89 -7.04 6.38 -10.29
CA GLN A 89 -5.98 7.27 -9.78
C GLN A 89 -5.02 6.51 -8.86
N LEU A 90 -5.58 5.63 -8.03
CA LEU A 90 -4.82 4.79 -7.12
C LEU A 90 -3.89 3.85 -7.87
N ILE A 91 -4.39 3.20 -8.91
CA ILE A 91 -3.57 2.33 -9.77
C ILE A 91 -2.48 3.13 -10.49
N VAL A 92 -2.78 4.35 -10.95
CA VAL A 92 -1.75 5.23 -11.50
C VAL A 92 -0.67 5.55 -10.46
N TYR A 93 -1.02 5.93 -9.22
CA TYR A 93 -0.04 6.19 -8.17
C TYR A 93 0.82 4.97 -7.84
N LEU A 94 0.24 3.77 -7.82
CA LEU A 94 0.98 2.52 -7.58
C LEU A 94 2.00 2.24 -8.69
N LEU A 95 1.59 2.44 -9.94
CA LEU A 95 2.47 2.21 -11.07
C LEU A 95 3.51 3.33 -11.22
N GLU A 96 3.17 4.59 -10.90
CA GLU A 96 4.11 5.70 -10.76
C GLU A 96 5.18 5.36 -9.73
N HIS A 97 4.81 4.87 -8.54
CA HIS A 97 5.77 4.43 -7.52
C HIS A 97 6.73 3.35 -8.07
N ARG A 98 6.20 2.35 -8.78
CA ARG A 98 7.00 1.28 -9.39
C ARG A 98 8.05 1.82 -10.37
N MET A 99 7.69 2.85 -11.13
CA MET A 99 8.49 3.33 -12.25
C MET A 99 9.37 4.55 -11.91
N LEU A 100 8.95 5.41 -10.98
CA LEU A 100 9.77 6.52 -10.48
C LEU A 100 10.92 6.03 -9.60
N TYR A 101 10.76 4.84 -8.99
CA TYR A 101 11.77 4.27 -8.11
C TYR A 101 12.53 3.06 -8.66
N LEU A 102 12.19 2.55 -9.85
CA LEU A 102 12.84 1.42 -10.56
C LEU A 102 13.67 0.50 -9.62
N LYS A 103 13.05 0.00 -8.54
CA LYS A 103 13.81 -0.78 -7.56
C LYS A 103 14.16 -2.14 -8.14
N LYS A 104 13.34 -2.70 -9.06
CA LYS A 104 13.41 -4.10 -9.48
C LYS A 104 12.93 -4.35 -10.91
N GLU A 105 13.63 -5.25 -11.61
CA GLU A 105 13.39 -5.59 -13.02
C GLU A 105 12.19 -6.54 -13.21
N SER A 106 11.81 -7.30 -12.17
CA SER A 106 10.70 -8.26 -12.19
C SER A 106 9.70 -8.08 -11.03
N ILE A 107 8.44 -8.45 -11.27
CA ILE A 107 7.38 -8.52 -10.24
C ILE A 107 7.75 -9.51 -9.13
N SER A 108 8.46 -10.59 -9.48
CA SER A 108 8.97 -11.60 -8.54
C SER A 108 9.88 -11.04 -7.45
N ASP A 109 10.39 -9.84 -7.65
CA ASP A 109 11.35 -9.26 -6.74
C ASP A 109 10.66 -8.32 -5.75
N ILE A 110 9.38 -7.97 -5.93
CA ILE A 110 8.63 -7.07 -5.03
C ILE A 110 8.67 -7.63 -3.60
N THR A 111 9.09 -6.81 -2.64
CA THR A 111 9.13 -7.17 -1.22
C THR A 111 8.01 -6.52 -0.44
N ARG A 112 7.77 -7.01 0.78
CA ARG A 112 6.85 -6.38 1.76
C ARG A 112 7.20 -4.91 2.03
N GLU A 113 8.48 -4.57 2.06
CA GLU A 113 8.92 -3.17 2.19
C GLU A 113 8.52 -2.31 0.99
N ASP A 114 8.61 -2.86 -0.23
CA ASP A 114 8.16 -2.15 -1.43
C ASP A 114 6.65 -1.89 -1.42
N ILE A 115 5.86 -2.81 -0.83
CA ILE A 115 4.41 -2.65 -0.65
C ILE A 115 4.12 -1.55 0.36
N LEU A 116 4.81 -1.52 1.51
CA LEU A 116 4.67 -0.45 2.50
C LEU A 116 5.04 0.93 1.92
N ASP A 117 6.11 0.99 1.12
CA ASP A 117 6.51 2.21 0.42
C ASP A 117 5.46 2.63 -0.62
N ALA A 118 4.86 1.67 -1.35
CA ALA A 118 3.78 1.96 -2.28
C ALA A 118 2.51 2.48 -1.58
N PHE A 119 2.12 1.90 -0.45
CA PHE A 119 1.00 2.40 0.37
C PHE A 119 1.28 3.81 0.89
N THR A 120 2.50 4.03 1.37
CA THR A 120 2.98 5.35 1.79
C THR A 120 2.81 6.36 0.66
N TYR A 121 3.28 6.02 -0.53
CA TYR A 121 3.21 6.90 -1.69
C TYR A 121 1.76 7.22 -2.07
N VAL A 122 0.87 6.22 -2.11
CA VAL A 122 -0.56 6.41 -2.39
C VAL A 122 -1.19 7.33 -1.35
N ILE A 123 -0.99 7.07 -0.05
CA ILE A 123 -1.58 7.85 1.04
C ILE A 123 -1.06 9.31 1.05
N GLN A 124 0.17 9.54 0.60
CA GLN A 124 0.73 10.89 0.49
C GLN A 124 0.13 11.71 -0.65
N ASN A 125 -0.20 11.06 -1.77
CA ASN A 125 -0.66 11.72 -2.98
C ASN A 125 -2.19 11.76 -3.10
N ALA A 126 -2.90 10.79 -2.52
CA ALA A 126 -4.35 10.76 -2.50
C ALA A 126 -4.93 11.56 -1.33
N ASP A 127 -6.15 12.07 -1.50
CA ASP A 127 -6.91 12.64 -0.41
C ASP A 127 -7.48 11.51 0.47
N PRO A 128 -7.14 11.44 1.79
CA PRO A 128 -7.61 10.38 2.68
C PRO A 128 -9.11 10.16 2.68
N GLU A 129 -9.90 11.22 2.50
CA GLU A 129 -11.37 11.14 2.51
C GLU A 129 -11.94 10.45 1.25
N THR A 130 -11.14 10.36 0.19
CA THR A 130 -11.51 9.71 -1.07
C THR A 130 -11.08 8.25 -1.15
N LEU A 131 -10.27 7.77 -0.20
CA LEU A 131 -9.77 6.40 -0.19
C LEU A 131 -10.87 5.41 0.22
N ILE A 132 -11.22 4.52 -0.69
CA ILE A 132 -12.16 3.41 -0.45
C ILE A 132 -11.36 2.11 -0.28
N PHE A 133 -11.51 1.43 0.86
CA PHE A 133 -10.75 0.20 1.19
C PHE A 133 -10.80 -0.88 0.12
N GLY A 134 -11.99 -1.19 -0.40
CA GLY A 134 -12.16 -2.20 -1.44
C GLY A 134 -11.40 -1.85 -2.72
N GLU A 135 -11.26 -0.57 -3.02
CA GLU A 135 -10.55 -0.07 -4.22
C GLU A 135 -9.04 -0.03 -4.00
N LEU A 136 -8.61 0.33 -2.79
CA LEU A 136 -7.22 0.22 -2.34
C LEU A 136 -6.75 -1.24 -2.46
N LYS A 137 -7.52 -2.20 -1.93
CA LYS A 137 -7.25 -3.63 -2.08
C LYS A 137 -7.18 -4.05 -3.54
N ALA A 138 -8.19 -3.69 -4.35
CA ALA A 138 -8.24 -4.04 -5.76
C ALA A 138 -7.04 -3.49 -6.56
N GLY A 139 -6.63 -2.24 -6.30
CA GLY A 139 -5.47 -1.65 -6.94
C GLY A 139 -4.16 -2.33 -6.56
N PHE A 140 -4.01 -2.75 -5.30
CA PHE A 140 -2.83 -3.50 -4.84
C PHE A 140 -2.77 -4.93 -5.40
N ILE A 141 -3.90 -5.66 -5.47
CA ILE A 141 -3.95 -6.98 -6.12
C ILE A 141 -3.47 -6.88 -7.57
N VAL A 142 -3.95 -5.86 -8.26
CA VAL A 142 -3.56 -5.57 -9.65
C VAL A 142 -2.06 -5.24 -9.75
N PHE A 143 -1.54 -4.41 -8.84
CA PHE A 143 -0.11 -4.07 -8.77
C PHE A 143 0.78 -5.30 -8.54
N LEU A 144 0.32 -6.25 -7.72
CA LEU A 144 1.02 -7.48 -7.37
C LEU A 144 0.87 -8.59 -8.41
N ASN A 145 -0.04 -8.44 -9.37
CA ASN A 145 -0.27 -9.40 -10.46
C ASN A 145 -0.51 -10.85 -9.97
N GLY A 146 -1.25 -11.02 -8.87
CA GLY A 146 -1.64 -12.34 -8.38
C GLY A 146 -0.66 -13.03 -7.42
N ASP A 147 0.37 -12.34 -6.90
CA ASP A 147 1.23 -12.90 -5.86
C ASP A 147 0.46 -13.01 -4.53
N ARG A 148 -0.04 -14.22 -4.25
CA ARG A 148 -0.88 -14.50 -3.06
C ARG A 148 -0.20 -14.22 -1.72
N LEU A 149 1.13 -14.36 -1.62
CA LEU A 149 1.82 -14.11 -0.36
C LEU A 149 1.87 -12.61 -0.06
N LEU A 150 2.07 -11.81 -1.10
CA LEU A 150 2.08 -10.37 -1.00
C LEU A 150 0.67 -9.78 -0.88
N GLU A 151 -0.33 -10.41 -1.51
CA GLU A 151 -1.75 -10.08 -1.31
C GLU A 151 -2.18 -10.27 0.14
N HIS A 152 -1.72 -11.35 0.78
CA HIS A 152 -1.97 -11.57 2.20
C HIS A 152 -1.36 -10.46 3.08
N PHE A 153 -0.16 -10.01 2.74
CA PHE A 153 0.46 -8.87 3.43
C PHE A 153 -0.31 -7.55 3.21
N VAL A 154 -0.92 -7.35 2.04
CA VAL A 154 -1.84 -6.22 1.80
C VAL A 154 -3.03 -6.27 2.74
N ASP A 155 -3.63 -7.45 2.95
CA ASP A 155 -4.76 -7.61 3.89
C ASP A 155 -4.37 -7.26 5.33
N GLN A 156 -3.14 -7.56 5.74
CA GLN A 156 -2.59 -7.16 7.04
C GLN A 156 -2.42 -5.64 7.18
N ILE A 157 -2.01 -4.95 6.11
CA ILE A 157 -1.94 -3.48 6.12
C ILE A 157 -3.34 -2.89 6.23
N LEU A 158 -4.29 -3.40 5.44
CA LEU A 158 -5.68 -2.93 5.45
C LEU A 158 -6.34 -3.12 6.81
N TYR A 159 -6.03 -4.22 7.50
CA TYR A 159 -6.47 -4.45 8.88
C TYR A 159 -6.16 -3.26 9.79
N PHE A 160 -4.93 -2.73 9.77
CA PHE A 160 -4.56 -1.57 10.60
C PHE A 160 -5.26 -0.29 10.14
N ILE A 161 -5.39 -0.10 8.83
CA ILE A 161 -6.08 1.07 8.25
C ILE A 161 -7.56 1.08 8.72
N GLU A 162 -8.22 -0.07 8.84
CA GLU A 162 -9.60 -0.17 9.33
C GLU A 162 -9.76 0.24 10.81
N LYS A 163 -8.68 0.20 11.60
CA LYS A 163 -8.71 0.53 13.04
C LYS A 163 -8.44 2.01 13.33
N VAL A 164 -8.03 2.79 12.33
CA VAL A 164 -7.69 4.20 12.48
C VAL A 164 -8.75 5.10 11.83
N LYS A 165 -8.75 6.39 12.19
CA LYS A 165 -9.56 7.37 11.47
C LYS A 165 -8.91 7.66 10.11
N MET A 166 -9.72 7.73 9.05
CA MET A 166 -9.31 8.06 7.67
C MET A 166 -8.86 9.53 7.56
N THR A 167 -7.71 9.82 8.15
CA THR A 167 -7.02 11.11 8.20
C THR A 167 -5.56 10.83 7.90
N LYS A 168 -4.79 11.82 7.42
CA LYS A 168 -3.36 11.62 7.13
C LYS A 168 -2.61 11.03 8.32
N HIS A 169 -2.80 11.61 9.51
CA HIS A 169 -2.17 11.13 10.73
C HIS A 169 -2.64 9.71 11.11
N GLY A 170 -3.93 9.40 10.97
CA GLY A 170 -4.44 8.05 11.23
C GLY A 170 -3.85 7.01 10.27
N LEU A 171 -3.78 7.33 8.98
CA LEU A 171 -3.18 6.47 7.96
C LEU A 171 -1.67 6.29 8.18
N ASP A 172 -0.95 7.35 8.52
CA ASP A 172 0.48 7.29 8.89
C ASP A 172 0.70 6.38 10.11
N ASN A 173 -0.19 6.45 11.10
CA ASN A 173 -0.18 5.56 12.26
C ASN A 173 -0.40 4.10 11.84
N ALA A 174 -1.38 3.81 10.98
CA ALA A 174 -1.64 2.46 10.49
C ALA A 174 -0.47 1.88 9.68
N LEU A 175 0.16 2.68 8.82
CA LEU A 175 1.36 2.24 8.08
C LEU A 175 2.55 1.99 9.00
N SER A 176 2.69 2.78 10.06
CA SER A 176 3.71 2.57 11.08
C SER A 176 3.48 1.26 11.84
N MET A 177 2.22 0.95 12.19
CA MET A 177 1.85 -0.34 12.79
C MET A 177 2.13 -1.51 11.84
N ALA A 178 1.81 -1.37 10.56
CA ALA A 178 2.09 -2.41 9.57
C ALA A 178 3.60 -2.66 9.39
N SER A 179 4.43 -1.62 9.41
CA SER A 179 5.90 -1.75 9.39
C SER A 179 6.43 -2.48 10.62
N ALA A 180 5.91 -2.13 11.80
CA ALA A 180 6.27 -2.77 13.06
C ALA A 180 5.85 -4.25 13.10
N PHE A 181 4.63 -4.55 12.68
CA PHE A 181 4.13 -5.91 12.51
C PHE A 181 5.00 -6.71 11.53
N ASN A 182 5.38 -6.12 10.40
CA ASN A 182 6.24 -6.74 9.40
C ASN A 182 7.58 -7.21 10.00
N VAL A 183 8.18 -6.40 10.89
CA VAL A 183 9.43 -6.71 11.60
C VAL A 183 9.24 -7.81 12.65
N PHE A 184 8.13 -7.79 13.38
CA PHE A 184 7.83 -8.82 14.38
C PHE A 184 7.51 -10.16 13.72
N MET A 185 6.61 -10.15 12.75
CA MET A 185 6.05 -11.33 12.11
C MET A 185 7.07 -12.02 11.21
N TYR A 186 7.82 -11.28 10.39
CA TYR A 186 8.60 -11.87 9.32
C TYR A 186 10.11 -11.59 9.40
N PRO A 187 10.96 -12.55 8.97
CA PRO A 187 10.60 -13.93 8.69
C PRO A 187 10.41 -14.75 9.99
N LYS A 188 10.88 -14.26 11.14
CA LYS A 188 11.20 -15.11 12.28
C LYS A 188 9.98 -15.78 12.93
N PHE A 189 8.93 -15.03 13.25
CA PHE A 189 7.74 -15.59 13.89
C PHE A 189 6.94 -16.44 12.88
N HIS A 190 6.78 -15.96 11.66
CA HIS A 190 6.14 -16.66 10.55
C HIS A 190 6.78 -18.03 10.29
N GLU A 191 8.11 -18.12 10.26
CA GLU A 191 8.84 -19.39 10.10
C GLU A 191 8.55 -20.42 11.20
N ARG A 192 8.18 -19.95 12.41
CA ARG A 192 7.81 -20.83 13.53
C ARG A 192 6.39 -21.34 13.40
N ILE A 193 5.46 -20.47 13.00
CA ILE A 193 4.04 -20.80 12.98
C ILE A 193 3.58 -21.42 11.64
N LYS A 194 4.31 -21.21 10.54
CA LYS A 194 3.94 -21.73 9.20
C LYS A 194 3.87 -23.25 9.08
N LYS A 195 4.37 -23.98 10.10
CA LYS A 195 4.32 -25.45 10.18
C LYS A 195 3.02 -25.96 10.79
N LEU A 196 2.24 -25.07 11.42
CA LEU A 196 0.95 -25.41 11.99
C LEU A 196 -0.05 -25.76 10.87
N PRO A 197 -1.09 -26.54 11.17
CA PRO A 197 -2.27 -26.68 10.31
C PRO A 197 -2.80 -25.30 9.87
N PHE A 198 -3.36 -25.23 8.66
CA PHE A 198 -3.78 -23.96 8.04
C PHE A 198 -4.73 -23.13 8.93
N GLU A 199 -5.69 -23.78 9.59
CA GLU A 199 -6.64 -23.10 10.48
C GLU A 199 -5.95 -22.49 11.72
N GLU A 200 -5.04 -23.25 12.34
CA GLU A 200 -4.26 -22.80 13.50
C GLU A 200 -3.26 -21.69 13.13
N PHE A 201 -2.62 -21.82 11.96
CA PHE A 201 -1.74 -20.79 11.41
C PHE A 201 -2.48 -19.46 11.22
N ASN A 202 -3.63 -19.48 10.54
CA ASN A 202 -4.42 -18.26 10.31
C ASN A 202 -4.93 -17.66 11.63
N LEU A 203 -5.43 -18.50 12.54
CA LEU A 203 -5.91 -18.05 13.84
C LEU A 203 -4.80 -17.33 14.63
N LEU A 204 -3.60 -17.91 14.65
CA LEU A 204 -2.48 -17.34 15.38
C LEU A 204 -1.93 -16.08 14.72
N GLU A 205 -1.92 -16.02 13.39
CA GLU A 205 -1.53 -14.83 12.64
C GLU A 205 -2.52 -13.66 12.87
N ASP A 206 -3.82 -13.92 12.78
CA ASP A 206 -4.88 -12.93 13.06
C ASP A 206 -4.83 -12.43 14.50
N PHE A 207 -4.63 -13.35 15.46
CA PHE A 207 -4.41 -12.99 16.85
C PHE A 207 -3.15 -12.14 17.02
N THR A 208 -2.06 -12.46 16.32
CA THR A 208 -0.81 -11.71 16.41
C THR A 208 -0.99 -10.29 15.87
N LEU A 209 -1.72 -10.10 14.77
CA LEU A 209 -2.11 -8.77 14.26
C LEU A 209 -2.85 -7.96 15.33
N TYR A 210 -3.82 -8.60 15.99
CA TYR A 210 -4.58 -7.97 17.07
C TYR A 210 -3.71 -7.63 18.29
N TYR A 211 -2.84 -8.55 18.71
CA TYR A 211 -1.94 -8.35 19.84
C TYR A 211 -1.00 -7.16 19.59
N ILE A 212 -0.36 -7.10 18.41
CA ILE A 212 0.53 -6.01 18.03
C ILE A 212 -0.23 -4.67 17.96
N TYR A 213 -1.44 -4.66 17.40
CA TYR A 213 -2.29 -3.47 17.41
C TYR A 213 -2.54 -2.95 18.84
N LYS A 214 -2.84 -3.85 19.78
CA LYS A 214 -3.07 -3.47 21.19
C LYS A 214 -1.81 -2.99 21.89
N PHE A 215 -0.69 -3.67 21.67
CA PHE A 215 0.61 -3.29 22.23
C PHE A 215 1.05 -1.90 21.77
N LEU A 216 0.95 -1.59 20.48
CA LEU A 216 1.39 -0.30 19.92
C LEU A 216 0.46 0.87 20.26
N LEU A 217 -0.80 0.62 20.63
CA LEU A 217 -1.71 1.66 21.10
C LEU A 217 -1.58 1.99 22.59
N ASP A 218 -0.95 1.12 23.38
CA ASP A 218 -0.71 1.39 24.78
C ASP A 218 0.34 2.49 24.92
N LYS A 219 -0.06 3.65 25.47
CA LYS A 219 0.84 4.80 25.67
C LYS A 219 1.99 4.50 26.61
N ASP A 220 1.82 3.54 27.52
CA ASP A 220 2.87 3.11 28.45
C ASP A 220 3.75 2.00 27.85
N HIS A 221 3.44 1.53 26.63
CA HIS A 221 4.07 0.41 25.94
C HIS A 221 4.24 -0.82 26.84
N LYS A 222 3.28 -1.06 27.74
CA LYS A 222 3.27 -2.25 28.58
C LYS A 222 2.87 -3.44 27.74
N TYR A 223 3.58 -4.54 27.91
CA TYR A 223 3.23 -5.80 27.28
C TYR A 223 1.84 -6.24 27.73
N PRO A 224 0.86 -6.34 26.82
CA PRO A 224 -0.46 -6.81 27.20
C PRO A 224 -0.37 -8.25 27.70
N LEU A 225 -1.08 -8.53 28.80
CA LEU A 225 -1.21 -9.89 29.31
C LEU A 225 -1.93 -10.73 28.25
N ILE A 226 -1.37 -11.91 27.95
CA ILE A 226 -1.88 -12.77 26.88
C ILE A 226 -3.33 -13.16 27.17
N ASP A 227 -3.62 -13.64 28.38
CA ASP A 227 -4.96 -14.08 28.79
C ASP A 227 -6.03 -12.99 28.62
N ASP A 228 -5.69 -11.75 28.96
CA ASP A 228 -6.61 -10.62 28.83
C ASP A 228 -6.87 -10.27 27.35
N ILE A 229 -5.82 -10.30 26.53
CA ILE A 229 -5.92 -9.96 25.10
C ILE A 229 -6.57 -11.08 24.29
N THR A 230 -6.33 -12.35 24.60
CA THR A 230 -6.99 -13.48 23.93
C THR A 230 -8.49 -13.46 24.17
N LEU A 231 -8.94 -13.17 25.40
CA LEU A 231 -10.36 -13.05 25.70
C LEU A 231 -10.99 -11.85 24.99
N GLN A 232 -10.31 -10.70 24.96
CA GLN A 232 -10.77 -9.51 24.21
C GLN A 232 -10.87 -9.80 22.70
N TYR A 233 -9.87 -10.46 22.13
CA TYR A 233 -9.87 -10.86 20.73
C TYR A 233 -11.03 -11.80 20.44
N ALA A 234 -11.18 -12.89 21.22
CA ALA A 234 -12.22 -13.88 21.05
C ALA A 234 -13.62 -13.24 21.10
N THR A 235 -13.86 -12.36 22.09
CA THR A 235 -15.13 -11.64 22.24
C THR A 235 -15.43 -10.72 21.05
N GLN A 236 -14.41 -10.10 20.46
CA GLN A 236 -14.57 -9.17 19.32
C GLN A 236 -14.73 -9.87 17.97
N THR A 237 -14.11 -11.04 17.80
CA THR A 237 -14.18 -11.85 16.57
C THR A 237 -15.49 -12.65 16.52
N GLN A 238 -15.95 -13.17 17.65
CA GLN A 238 -17.19 -13.94 17.80
C GLN A 238 -18.42 -13.02 17.98
N LYS A 239 -18.53 -11.92 17.23
CA LYS A 239 -19.52 -10.82 17.38
C LYS A 239 -21.02 -11.21 17.45
N ALA A 240 -21.40 -12.48 17.59
CA ALA A 240 -22.76 -12.98 17.75
C ALA A 240 -22.92 -14.34 18.50
N ILE A 241 -21.93 -14.87 19.25
CA ILE A 241 -22.05 -16.19 19.94
C ILE A 241 -21.72 -16.08 21.45
N SER A 242 -22.21 -17.04 22.25
CA SER A 242 -22.16 -17.07 23.73
C SER A 242 -20.75 -16.86 24.32
N GLU A 243 -20.71 -16.38 25.58
CA GLU A 243 -19.47 -16.22 26.36
C GLU A 243 -18.62 -17.50 26.43
N GLU A 244 -19.28 -18.67 26.44
CA GLU A 244 -18.63 -19.98 26.45
C GLU A 244 -17.75 -20.21 25.21
N THR A 245 -18.24 -19.88 24.02
CA THR A 245 -17.47 -20.03 22.78
C THR A 245 -16.31 -19.04 22.70
N ALA A 246 -16.45 -17.84 23.27
CA ALA A 246 -15.35 -16.89 23.38
C ALA A 246 -14.25 -17.41 24.32
N LEU A 247 -14.64 -18.06 25.43
CA LEU A 247 -13.70 -18.70 26.35
C LEU A 247 -12.97 -19.88 25.68
N GLU A 248 -13.67 -20.74 24.97
CA GLU A 248 -13.08 -21.86 24.21
C GLU A 248 -12.06 -21.37 23.19
N LEU A 249 -12.39 -20.32 22.43
CA LEU A 249 -11.46 -19.72 21.46
C LEU A 249 -10.24 -19.10 22.16
N SER A 250 -10.45 -18.41 23.29
CA SER A 250 -9.34 -17.84 24.07
C SER A 250 -8.38 -18.95 24.55
N LEU A 251 -8.92 -20.06 25.07
CA LEU A 251 -8.11 -21.20 25.51
C LEU A 251 -7.35 -21.83 24.35
N ALA A 252 -7.99 -22.01 23.19
CA ALA A 252 -7.33 -22.53 21.99
C ALA A 252 -6.15 -21.65 21.55
N ILE A 253 -6.28 -20.32 21.63
CA ILE A 253 -5.17 -19.41 21.30
C ILE A 253 -4.05 -19.51 22.33
N ILE A 254 -4.37 -19.57 23.62
CA ILE A 254 -3.37 -19.74 24.69
C ILE A 254 -2.59 -21.05 24.48
N ASP A 255 -3.28 -22.15 24.18
CA ASP A 255 -2.64 -23.43 23.89
C ASP A 255 -1.71 -23.31 22.68
N LEU A 256 -2.14 -22.67 21.58
CA LEU A 256 -1.29 -22.44 20.43
C LEU A 256 -0.05 -21.60 20.77
N VAL A 257 -0.22 -20.48 21.47
CA VAL A 257 0.90 -19.58 21.83
C VAL A 257 1.90 -20.29 22.74
N THR A 258 1.44 -21.12 23.67
CA THR A 258 2.31 -21.88 24.57
C THR A 258 3.01 -23.06 23.88
N LEU A 259 2.42 -23.61 22.82
CA LEU A 259 3.00 -24.72 22.03
C LEU A 259 4.00 -24.26 20.98
N VAL A 260 3.91 -23.01 20.49
CA VAL A 260 4.95 -22.48 19.62
C VAL A 260 6.22 -22.34 20.46
N PRO A 261 7.36 -22.94 20.06
CA PRO A 261 8.62 -22.80 20.78
C PRO A 261 9.09 -21.35 20.66
N ILE A 262 8.65 -20.54 21.62
CA ILE A 262 8.90 -19.12 21.76
C ILE A 262 9.74 -18.99 23.02
N GLU A 263 11.07 -18.96 22.87
CA GLU A 263 11.93 -18.48 23.95
C GLU A 263 11.49 -17.05 24.31
N SER A 264 11.24 -16.83 25.61
CA SER A 264 10.69 -15.57 26.11
C SER A 264 11.62 -14.38 25.86
N GLU A 265 12.93 -14.55 26.08
CA GLU A 265 13.94 -13.51 25.84
C GLU A 265 13.96 -12.99 24.38
N PRO A 266 14.13 -13.85 23.35
CA PRO A 266 14.08 -13.41 21.95
C PRO A 266 12.80 -12.69 21.55
N THR A 267 11.67 -13.02 22.18
CA THR A 267 10.36 -12.48 21.81
C THR A 267 10.16 -11.08 22.37
N MET A 268 10.64 -10.84 23.58
CA MET A 268 10.67 -9.51 24.18
C MET A 268 11.61 -8.58 23.42
N ASP A 269 12.74 -9.11 22.93
CA ASP A 269 13.64 -8.38 22.03
C ASP A 269 12.93 -8.03 20.71
N TRP A 270 12.19 -8.96 20.11
CA TRP A 270 11.48 -8.68 18.85
C TRP A 270 10.34 -7.67 19.03
N LEU A 271 9.61 -7.72 20.14
CA LEU A 271 8.61 -6.71 20.47
C LEU A 271 9.25 -5.33 20.71
N SER A 272 10.45 -5.29 21.29
CA SER A 272 11.20 -4.05 21.45
C SER A 272 11.63 -3.46 20.10
N ILE A 273 12.10 -4.30 19.16
CA ILE A 273 12.45 -3.86 17.79
C ILE A 273 11.18 -3.42 17.03
N CYS A 274 10.07 -4.14 17.21
CA CYS A 274 8.75 -3.79 16.66
C CYS A 274 8.34 -2.38 17.11
N LEU A 275 8.43 -2.09 18.41
CA LEU A 275 8.14 -0.76 18.96
C LEU A 275 9.08 0.32 18.39
N GLN A 276 10.39 0.04 18.29
CA GLN A 276 11.35 0.98 17.72
C GLN A 276 11.03 1.31 16.25
N GLU A 277 10.65 0.31 15.44
CA GLU A 277 10.27 0.56 14.04
C GLU A 277 8.96 1.35 13.95
N TYR A 278 7.99 1.07 14.83
CA TYR A 278 6.76 1.86 14.96
C TYR A 278 7.06 3.34 15.23
N GLU A 279 7.81 3.63 16.31
CA GLU A 279 8.15 5.00 16.71
C GLU A 279 8.98 5.72 15.66
N LYS A 280 9.96 5.01 15.06
CA LYS A 280 10.79 5.55 13.99
C LYS A 280 9.95 5.96 12.79
N ARG A 281 9.02 5.12 12.33
CA ARG A 281 8.15 5.42 11.18
C ARG A 281 7.19 6.57 11.50
N LEU A 282 6.58 6.55 12.69
CA LEU A 282 5.68 7.61 13.14
C LEU A 282 6.38 8.98 13.18
N GLY A 283 7.61 9.03 13.71
CA GLY A 283 8.41 10.26 13.80
C GLY A 283 9.10 10.68 12.49
N THR A 284 9.41 9.76 11.58
CA THR A 284 9.97 10.13 10.26
C THR A 284 8.91 10.72 9.33
N PHE A 285 7.64 10.35 9.45
CA PHE A 285 6.58 11.00 8.65
C PHE A 285 6.28 12.43 9.11
N GLU A 286 6.27 12.74 10.41
CA GLU A 286 6.08 14.12 10.90
C GLU A 286 7.15 15.10 10.38
N SER A 287 8.38 14.62 10.15
CA SER A 287 9.46 15.43 9.54
C SER A 287 9.25 15.76 8.05
N ARG A 288 8.45 14.97 7.32
CA ARG A 288 8.13 15.25 5.90
C ARG A 288 6.96 16.23 5.75
N TRP A 289 6.08 16.33 6.74
CA TRP A 289 4.93 17.25 6.74
C TRP A 289 5.27 18.69 7.18
N SER A 290 6.36 18.87 7.94
CA SER A 290 6.85 20.19 8.37
C SER A 290 7.67 20.92 7.28
N GLN A 291 8.05 20.24 6.20
CA GLN A 291 8.73 20.85 5.06
C GLN A 291 7.80 21.28 3.90
N THR A 292 6.54 20.85 3.90
CA THR A 292 5.53 21.27 2.90
C THR A 292 4.64 22.43 3.39
N SER A 293 4.62 22.70 4.70
CA SER A 293 3.87 23.82 5.31
C SER A 293 4.70 25.10 5.49
N SER A 294 6.01 25.08 5.20
CA SER A 294 6.92 26.23 5.33
C SER A 294 7.28 26.90 3.99
N LYS A 295 6.60 26.54 2.88
CA LYS A 295 6.77 27.19 1.57
C LYS A 295 5.56 28.01 1.10
N THR A 296 4.68 28.39 2.02
CA THR A 296 3.56 29.32 1.77
C THR A 296 3.53 30.42 2.83
N SER A 297 4.63 31.17 2.90
CA SER A 297 4.70 32.49 3.55
C SER A 297 5.74 33.34 2.87
#